data_AF-A0A0F8ZFH9-F1
#
_entry.id   AF-A0A0F8ZFH9-F1
#
_cell.length_a   1.000
_cell.length_b   1.000
_cell.length_c   1.000
_cell.angle_alpha   90.00
_cell.angle_beta   90.00
_cell.angle_gamma   90.00
#
_symmetry.space_group_name_H-M   'P 1'
#
loop_
_entity.id
_entity.type
_entity.pdbx_description
1 polymer ?
#
loop_
_entity_poly.entity_id
_entity_poly.type
_entity_poly.pdbx_seq_one_letter_code
_entity_poly.pdbx_strand_id
1 'polypeptide(L)'
;MEILAHIDIEEMIIGAFCYLHKNMEFGDFEVMCQKAFKSKDSTVRDCVGLAIARIDDPLYIPIIKSAIENESIVELAEDLNKVLIQLECK
;
A
#
# COMPACT_ATOMS: atom_id res chain seq x y z
N MET A 1 2.30 -30.42 -20.44
CA MET A 1 1.22 -29.48 -20.11
C MET A 1 1.77 -28.58 -19.03
N GLU A 2 2.42 -27.48 -19.41
CA GLU A 2 2.91 -26.49 -18.45
C GLU A 2 1.74 -25.61 -18.05
N ILE A 3 1.27 -25.78 -16.81
CA ILE A 3 0.40 -24.80 -16.18
C ILE A 3 1.33 -23.66 -15.77
N LEU A 4 1.58 -22.71 -16.67
CA LEU A 4 2.11 -21.41 -16.29
C LEU A 4 0.99 -20.72 -15.51
N ALA A 5 1.03 -20.86 -14.18
CA ALA A 5 0.23 -20.00 -13.31
C ALA A 5 0.61 -18.56 -13.66
N HIS A 6 -0.34 -17.80 -14.20
CA HIS A 6 -0.20 -16.35 -14.32
C HIS A 6 -0.17 -15.82 -12.89
N ILE A 7 1.04 -15.61 -12.35
CA ILE A 7 1.22 -14.95 -11.08
C ILE A 7 0.96 -13.47 -11.35
N ASP A 8 -0.12 -12.96 -10.79
CA ASP A 8 -0.37 -11.54 -10.74
C ASP A 8 0.68 -10.88 -9.83
N ILE A 9 1.56 -10.10 -10.43
CA ILE A 9 2.70 -9.47 -9.76
C ILE A 9 2.19 -8.49 -8.69
N GLU A 10 1.05 -7.82 -8.92
CA GLU A 10 0.48 -6.86 -7.97
C GLU A 10 0.00 -7.57 -6.71
N GLU A 11 -0.75 -8.67 -6.86
CA GLU A 11 -1.21 -9.47 -5.71
C GLU A 11 -0.03 -10.09 -4.94
N MET A 12 1.07 -10.42 -5.61
CA MET A 12 2.29 -10.87 -4.93
C MET A 12 2.91 -9.75 -4.07
N ILE A 13 2.98 -8.53 -4.59
CA ILE A 13 3.52 -7.37 -3.85
C ILE A 13 2.60 -7.02 -2.67
N ILE A 14 1.29 -6.92 -2.91
CA ILE A 14 0.28 -6.66 -1.87
C ILE A 14 0.38 -7.72 -0.78
N GLY A 15 0.43 -9.00 -1.16
CA GLY A 15 0.60 -10.12 -0.23
C GLY A 15 1.88 -10.03 0.59
N ALA A 16 3.00 -9.60 -0.01
CA ALA A 16 4.26 -9.39 0.69
C ALA A 16 4.13 -8.30 1.76
N PHE A 17 3.52 -7.15 1.45
CA PHE A 17 3.28 -6.10 2.46
C PHE A 17 2.39 -6.60 3.60
N CYS A 18 1.29 -7.30 3.30
CA CYS A 18 0.42 -7.86 4.33
C CYS A 18 1.14 -8.92 5.20
N TYR A 19 2.04 -9.71 4.62
CA TYR A 19 2.86 -10.66 5.36
C TYR A 19 3.85 -9.94 6.27
N LEU A 20 4.58 -8.97 5.74
CA LEU A 20 5.59 -8.21 6.48
C LEU A 20 4.95 -7.45 7.66
N HIS A 21 3.77 -6.85 7.46
CA HIS A 21 3.02 -6.20 8.53
C HIS A 21 2.81 -7.10 9.76
N LYS A 22 2.55 -8.39 9.53
CA LYS A 22 2.29 -9.37 10.60
C LYS A 22 3.56 -9.87 11.30
N ASN A 23 4.73 -9.70 10.67
CA ASN A 23 5.99 -10.30 11.11
C ASN A 23 7.08 -9.28 11.45
N MET A 24 6.82 -7.99 11.26
CA MET A 24 7.74 -6.90 11.56
C MET A 24 7.22 -6.05 12.72
N GLU A 25 8.13 -5.39 13.44
CA GLU A 25 7.74 -4.33 14.35
C GLU A 25 7.08 -3.19 13.56
N PHE A 26 6.07 -2.57 14.16
CA PHE A 26 5.28 -1.54 13.50
C PHE A 26 6.17 -0.42 12.91
N GLY A 27 7.15 0.07 13.68
CA GLY A 27 8.03 1.17 13.23
C GLY A 27 8.86 0.82 11.99
N ASP A 28 9.34 -0.43 11.88
CA ASP A 28 10.08 -0.87 10.71
C ASP A 28 9.17 -0.99 9.47
N PHE A 29 7.94 -1.48 9.67
CA PHE A 29 6.95 -1.57 8.60
C PHE A 29 6.51 -0.18 8.14
N GLU A 30 6.28 0.76 9.05
CA GLU A 30 5.97 2.15 8.73
C GLU A 30 7.07 2.79 7.87
N VAL A 31 8.34 2.65 8.25
CA VAL A 31 9.48 3.17 7.46
C VAL A 31 9.53 2.54 6.07
N MET A 32 9.20 1.26 5.95
CA MET A 32 9.11 0.57 4.67
C MET A 32 7.99 1.14 3.79
N CYS A 33 6.79 1.33 4.33
CA CYS A 33 5.67 1.95 3.62
C CYS A 33 6.01 3.36 3.13
N GLN A 34 6.62 4.19 3.99
CA GLN A 34 7.06 5.54 3.60
C GLN A 34 8.07 5.52 2.44
N LYS A 35 8.96 4.52 2.39
CA LYS A 35 9.88 4.33 1.26
C LYS A 35 9.14 3.86 0.01
N ALA A 36 8.19 2.95 0.15
CA ALA A 36 7.39 2.43 -0.96
C ALA A 36 6.58 3.54 -1.64
N PHE A 37 5.95 4.44 -0.86
CA PHE A 37 5.24 5.62 -1.39
C PHE A 37 6.16 6.64 -2.09
N LYS A 38 7.49 6.55 -1.91
CA LYS A 38 8.48 7.38 -2.63
C LYS A 38 9.09 6.66 -3.84
N SER A 39 8.62 5.45 -4.16
CA SER A 39 9.08 4.71 -5.33
C SER A 39 8.81 5.50 -6.61
N LYS A 40 9.74 5.47 -7.56
CA LYS A 40 9.52 6.01 -8.91
C LYS A 40 8.48 5.20 -9.69
N ASP A 41 8.34 3.92 -9.32
CA ASP A 41 7.37 3.00 -9.91
C ASP A 41 6.00 3.23 -9.27
N SER A 42 5.03 3.66 -10.07
CA SER A 42 3.66 3.90 -9.62
C SER A 42 2.95 2.61 -9.20
N THR A 43 3.29 1.46 -9.79
CA THR A 43 2.71 0.17 -9.38
C THR A 43 3.09 -0.17 -7.95
N VAL A 44 4.32 0.15 -7.52
CA VAL A 44 4.73 -0.04 -6.14
C VAL A 44 3.94 0.86 -5.19
N ARG A 45 3.72 2.12 -5.57
CA ARG A 45 2.96 3.10 -4.76
C ARG A 45 1.50 2.69 -4.61
N ASP A 46 0.90 2.19 -5.69
CA ASP A 46 -0.47 1.68 -5.68
C ASP A 46 -0.60 0.41 -4.83
N CYS A 47 0.29 -0.57 -5.05
CA CYS A 47 0.29 -1.82 -4.28
C CYS A 47 0.43 -1.60 -2.77
N VAL A 48 1.25 -0.64 -2.31
CA VAL A 48 1.34 -0.34 -0.87
C VAL A 48 0.07 0.33 -0.34
N GLY A 49 -0.60 1.17 -1.13
CA GLY A 49 -1.92 1.74 -0.80
C GLY A 49 -2.98 0.65 -0.64
N LEU A 50 -3.06 -0.27 -1.61
CA LEU A 50 -3.96 -1.42 -1.57
C LEU A 50 -3.64 -2.37 -0.41
N ALA A 51 -2.37 -2.59 -0.11
CA ALA A 51 -1.97 -3.40 1.04
C ALA A 51 -2.41 -2.78 2.37
N ILE A 52 -2.26 -1.47 2.53
CA ILE A 52 -2.76 -0.73 3.71
C ILE A 52 -4.29 -0.82 3.79
N ALA A 53 -4.99 -0.67 2.67
CA ALA A 53 -6.45 -0.85 2.62
C ALA A 53 -6.87 -2.27 3.05
N ARG A 54 -6.10 -3.30 2.67
CA ARG A 54 -6.36 -4.69 3.06
C ARG A 54 -5.99 -4.97 4.52
N ILE A 55 -4.99 -4.28 5.06
CA ILE A 55 -4.63 -4.34 6.49
C ILE A 55 -5.73 -3.67 7.34
N ASP A 56 -6.29 -2.56 6.85
CA ASP A 56 -7.49 -1.93 7.38
C ASP A 56 -7.37 -1.49 8.86
N ASP A 57 -6.22 -0.87 9.17
CA ASP A 57 -5.83 -0.37 10.49
C ASP A 57 -5.70 1.17 10.47
N PRO A 58 -6.48 1.92 11.26
CA PRO A 58 -6.44 3.38 11.33
C PRO A 58 -5.07 3.97 11.67
N LEU A 59 -4.15 3.18 12.25
CA LEU A 59 -2.82 3.63 12.61
C LEU A 59 -2.00 4.08 11.38
N TYR A 60 -2.39 3.67 10.16
CA TYR A 60 -1.78 4.09 8.90
C TYR A 60 -2.31 5.40 8.30
N ILE A 61 -3.35 6.02 8.89
CA ILE A 61 -3.93 7.28 8.41
C ILE A 61 -2.87 8.37 8.15
N PRO A 62 -1.90 8.63 9.05
CA PRO A 62 -0.89 9.66 8.81
C PRO A 62 -0.03 9.41 7.57
N ILE A 63 0.34 8.14 7.32
CA ILE A 63 1.14 7.76 6.16
C ILE A 63 0.35 7.97 4.86
N ILE A 64 -0.93 7.55 4.85
CA ILE A 64 -1.80 7.73 3.67
C ILE A 64 -2.02 9.22 3.38
N LYS A 65 -2.26 10.06 4.40
CA LYS A 65 -2.37 11.52 4.22
C LYS A 65 -1.13 12.11 3.58
N SER A 66 0.05 11.74 4.10
CA SER A 66 1.32 12.19 3.52
C SER A 66 1.52 11.69 2.09
N ALA A 67 1.12 10.46 1.77
CA ALA A 67 1.21 9.91 0.42
C ALA A 67 0.34 10.68 -0.58
N ILE A 68 -0.91 11.01 -0.22
CA ILE A 68 -1.83 11.79 -1.05
C ILE A 68 -1.24 13.17 -1.38
N GLU A 69 -0.69 13.87 -0.38
CA GLU A 69 -0.12 15.21 -0.56
C GLU A 69 1.11 15.24 -1.49
N ASN A 70 1.83 14.13 -1.60
CA ASN A 70 3.06 14.02 -2.39
C ASN A 70 2.88 13.25 -3.70
N GLU A 71 1.68 12.74 -3.99
CA GLU A 71 1.42 12.01 -5.22
C GLU A 71 1.22 12.97 -6.40
N SER A 72 1.87 12.64 -7.51
CA SER A 72 1.84 13.43 -8.73
C SER A 72 0.81 12.91 -9.75
N ILE A 73 0.44 11.63 -9.66
CA ILE A 73 -0.57 10.99 -10.51
C ILE A 73 -1.93 11.17 -9.85
N VAL A 74 -2.81 11.92 -10.50
CA VAL A 74 -4.13 12.30 -9.96
C VAL A 74 -4.96 11.08 -9.61
N GLU A 75 -5.00 10.09 -10.51
CA GLU A 75 -5.78 8.86 -10.35
C GLU A 75 -5.32 8.08 -9.11
N LEU A 76 -4.00 7.99 -8.89
CA LEU A 76 -3.45 7.31 -7.73
C LEU A 76 -3.72 8.08 -6.43
N ALA A 77 -3.67 9.41 -6.46
CA ALA A 77 -4.04 10.23 -5.30
C ALA A 77 -5.54 10.07 -4.94
N GLU A 78 -6.42 9.92 -5.93
CA GLU A 78 -7.83 9.61 -5.73
C GLU A 78 -8.03 8.23 -5.11
N ASP A 79 -7.29 7.22 -5.57
CA ASP A 79 -7.34 5.87 -5.00
C ASP A 79 -6.85 5.85 -3.55
N LEU A 80 -5.75 6.54 -3.24
CA LEU A 80 -5.28 6.71 -1.86
C LEU A 80 -6.29 7.46 -0.99
N ASN A 81 -7.05 8.42 -1.54
CA ASN A 81 -8.15 9.06 -0.83
C ASN A 81 -9.29 8.08 -0.48
N LYS A 82 -9.60 7.12 -1.35
CA LYS A 82 -10.58 6.07 -1.03
C LYS A 82 -10.08 5.20 0.13
N VAL A 83 -8.79 4.86 0.13
CA VAL A 83 -8.16 4.15 1.25
C VAL A 83 -8.25 4.97 2.53
N LEU A 84 -7.97 6.28 2.47
CA LEU A 84 -8.08 7.17 3.63
C LEU A 84 -9.50 7.17 4.22
N ILE A 85 -10.52 7.35 3.37
CA ILE A 85 -11.92 7.33 3.79
C ILE A 85 -12.27 6.00 4.45
N GLN A 86 -11.82 4.88 3.89
CA GLN A 86 -12.01 3.56 4.46
C GLN A 86 -11.43 3.48 5.89
N LEU A 87 -10.18 3.92 6.08
CA LEU A 87 -9.51 3.88 7.38
C LEU A 87 -10.14 4.82 8.41
N GLU A 88 -10.69 5.96 7.99
CA GLU A 88 -11.38 6.90 8.87
C GLU A 88 -12.76 6.40 9.33
N CYS A 89 -13.34 5.40 8.64
CA CYS A 89 -14.63 4.79 9.00
C CYS A 89 -14.52 3.56 9.93
N LYS A 90 -13.31 3.21 10.39
CA LYS A 90 -13.01 2.04 11.23
C LYS A 90 -12.96 2.37 12.72
#